data_AF-Q5DGW5-F1
#
_entry.id   AF-Q5DGW5-F1
#
_cell.length_a   1.000
_cell.length_b   1.000
_cell.length_c   1.000
_cell.angle_alpha   90.00
_cell.angle_beta   90.00
_cell.angle_gamma   90.00
#
_symmetry.space_group_name_H-M   'P 1'
#
loop_
_entity.id
_entity.type
_entity.pdbx_description
1 polymer ?
#
loop_
_entity_poly.entity_id
_entity_poly.type
_entity_poly.pdbx_seq_one_letter_code
_entity_poly.pdbx_strand_id
1 'polypeptide(L)'
;MFNIQLIVLTICTMMLFHTAVTNAKSELQINIEEIECDICMGVMSFGKLFLVSPIMDKIKKKLIEKLCTLPLIVTQRCIHWGKHELDQLVFQLLKQQSSQLCLYASFCLNTTSLRPED
;
A
#
# COMPACT_ATOMS: atom_id res chain seq x y z
N MET A 1 42.33 -43.19 23.88
CA MET A 1 40.94 -42.93 24.35
C MET A 1 40.46 -41.48 24.21
N PHE A 2 41.31 -40.48 23.94
CA PHE A 2 40.90 -39.06 23.86
C PHE A 2 40.14 -38.64 22.58
N ASN A 3 40.32 -39.36 21.46
CA ASN A 3 39.71 -38.96 20.17
C ASN A 3 38.20 -39.20 20.10
N ILE A 4 37.66 -40.22 20.78
CA ILE A 4 36.23 -40.58 20.66
C ILE A 4 35.35 -39.55 21.37
N GLN A 5 35.78 -39.08 22.55
CA GLN A 5 35.09 -38.04 23.33
C GLN A 5 34.97 -36.72 22.53
N LEU A 6 36.03 -36.35 21.81
CA LEU A 6 36.05 -35.11 21.01
C LEU A 6 35.11 -35.17 19.80
N ILE A 7 35.01 -36.34 19.15
CA ILE A 7 34.11 -36.58 18.02
C ILE A 7 32.63 -36.55 18.48
N VAL A 8 32.32 -37.16 19.63
CA VAL A 8 30.96 -37.14 20.19
C VAL A 8 30.54 -35.71 20.55
N LEU A 9 31.45 -34.93 21.12
CA LEU A 9 31.17 -33.53 21.46
C LEU A 9 30.90 -32.67 20.22
N THR A 10 31.65 -32.88 19.13
CA THR A 10 31.44 -32.15 17.87
C THR A 10 30.14 -32.53 17.18
N ILE A 11 29.74 -33.80 17.22
CA ILE A 11 28.44 -34.23 16.68
C ILE A 11 27.29 -33.65 17.50
N CYS A 12 27.40 -33.65 18.83
CA CYS A 12 26.39 -33.06 19.72
C CYS A 12 26.21 -31.55 19.48
N THR A 13 27.30 -30.80 19.29
CA THR A 13 27.19 -29.36 19.00
C THR A 13 26.57 -29.11 17.64
N MET A 14 26.93 -29.88 16.60
CA MET A 14 26.31 -29.75 15.28
C MET A 14 24.80 -30.07 15.30
N MET A 15 24.38 -31.08 16.07
CA MET A 15 22.96 -31.42 16.24
C MET A 15 22.18 -30.33 17.01
N LEU A 16 22.79 -29.72 18.03
CA LEU A 16 22.23 -28.57 18.76
C LEU A 16 22.13 -27.32 17.88
N PHE A 17 23.11 -27.07 17.01
CA PHE A 17 23.06 -25.99 16.03
C PHE A 17 21.98 -26.24 14.98
N HIS A 18 21.80 -27.48 14.52
CA HIS A 18 20.73 -27.84 13.58
C HIS A 18 19.34 -27.64 14.18
N THR A 19 19.10 -28.04 15.43
CA THR A 19 17.81 -27.83 16.12
C THR A 19 17.55 -26.35 16.43
N ALA A 20 18.58 -25.57 16.78
CA ALA A 20 18.45 -24.12 16.93
C ALA A 20 18.12 -23.42 15.61
N VAL A 21 18.70 -23.87 14.49
CA VAL A 21 18.45 -23.31 13.15
C VAL A 21 17.07 -23.73 12.61
N THR A 22 16.58 -24.94 12.91
CA THR A 22 15.22 -25.34 12.53
C THR A 22 14.15 -24.62 13.34
N ASN A 23 14.44 -24.26 14.61
CA ASN A 23 13.53 -23.46 15.44
C ASN A 23 13.53 -21.97 15.07
N ALA A 24 14.60 -21.46 14.45
CA ALA A 24 14.65 -20.12 13.85
C ALA A 24 13.99 -20.05 12.45
N LYS A 25 13.54 -21.19 11.91
CA LYS A 25 12.83 -21.30 10.62
C LYS A 25 11.32 -21.49 10.81
N SER A 26 10.77 -21.02 11.93
CA SER A 26 9.32 -20.82 12.05
C SER A 26 8.97 -19.40 11.61
N GLU A 27 8.09 -19.31 10.61
CA GLU A 27 7.25 -18.16 10.29
C GLU A 27 7.92 -16.82 9.96
N LEU A 28 8.44 -16.74 8.73
CA LEU A 28 8.06 -15.59 7.92
C LEU A 28 6.86 -16.02 7.06
N GLN A 29 5.70 -16.24 7.70
CA GLN A 29 4.43 -16.29 6.98
C GLN A 29 4.14 -14.87 6.52
N ILE A 30 4.72 -14.50 5.37
CA ILE A 30 4.42 -13.22 4.74
C ILE A 30 2.95 -13.26 4.31
N ASN A 31 2.09 -12.59 5.07
CA ASN A 31 0.72 -12.39 4.65
C ASN A 31 0.70 -11.35 3.52
N ILE A 32 0.55 -11.81 2.29
CA ILE A 32 0.54 -10.95 1.09
C ILE A 32 -0.59 -9.92 1.17
N GLU A 33 -1.74 -10.30 1.75
CA GLU A 33 -2.90 -9.41 1.89
C GLU A 33 -2.62 -8.26 2.87
N GLU A 34 -1.87 -8.54 3.94
CA GLU A 34 -1.45 -7.52 4.91
C GLU A 34 -0.48 -6.51 4.25
N ILE A 35 0.47 -7.02 3.45
CA ILE A 35 1.41 -6.18 2.70
C ILE A 35 0.67 -5.31 1.67
N GLU A 36 -0.27 -5.88 0.90
CA GLU A 36 -1.03 -5.12 -0.09
C GLU A 36 -1.88 -4.02 0.56
N CYS A 37 -2.48 -4.31 1.72
CA CYS A 37 -3.22 -3.33 2.50
C CYS A 37 -2.32 -2.19 2.99
N ASP A 38 -1.15 -2.50 3.55
CA ASP A 38 -0.18 -1.50 4.02
C ASP A 38 0.35 -0.62 2.89
N ILE A 39 0.69 -1.23 1.75
CA ILE A 39 1.11 -0.50 0.55
C ILE A 39 -0.01 0.43 0.10
N CYS A 40 -1.25 -0.07 0.00
CA CYS A 40 -2.37 0.76 -0.39
C CYS A 40 -2.57 1.94 0.58
N MET A 41 -2.55 1.69 1.89
CA MET A 41 -2.73 2.73 2.90
C MET A 41 -1.63 3.79 2.79
N GLY A 42 -0.39 3.38 2.56
CA GLY A 42 0.75 4.27 2.33
C GLY A 42 0.56 5.12 1.08
N VAL A 43 0.23 4.49 -0.05
CA VAL A 43 0.02 5.16 -1.34
C VAL A 43 -1.16 6.13 -1.26
N MET A 44 -2.28 5.76 -0.64
CA MET A 44 -3.44 6.64 -0.49
C MET A 44 -3.13 7.84 0.41
N SER A 45 -2.41 7.61 1.52
CA SER A 45 -2.05 8.69 2.44
C SER A 45 -1.07 9.67 1.81
N PHE A 46 -0.05 9.16 1.11
CA PHE A 46 0.91 10.01 0.41
C PHE A 46 0.28 10.70 -0.81
N GLY A 47 -0.54 9.98 -1.57
CA GLY A 47 -1.26 10.49 -2.74
C GLY A 47 -2.14 11.69 -2.39
N LYS A 48 -2.82 11.67 -1.24
CA LYS A 48 -3.63 12.80 -0.75
C LYS A 48 -2.80 14.07 -0.55
N LEU A 49 -1.57 13.97 -0.06
CA LEU A 49 -0.66 15.11 0.07
C LEU A 49 -0.29 15.68 -1.31
N PHE A 50 -0.14 14.81 -2.31
CA PHE A 50 0.16 15.24 -3.67
C PHE A 50 -1.02 15.96 -4.33
N LEU A 51 -2.26 15.57 -4.02
CA LEU A 51 -3.48 16.14 -4.61
C LEU A 51 -3.71 17.63 -4.28
N VAL A 52 -3.18 18.09 -3.14
CA VAL A 52 -3.21 19.49 -2.69
C VAL A 52 -1.95 20.27 -3.06
N SER A 53 -1.01 19.64 -3.77
CA SER A 53 0.24 20.31 -4.15
C SER A 53 0.02 21.32 -5.29
N PRO A 54 0.76 22.44 -5.31
CA PRO A 54 0.71 23.41 -6.41
C PRO A 54 1.09 22.80 -7.78
N ILE A 55 1.89 21.73 -7.76
CA ILE A 55 2.28 20.98 -8.97
C ILE A 55 1.05 20.27 -9.53
N MET A 56 0.27 19.61 -8.68
CA MET A 56 -0.93 18.90 -9.10
C MET A 56 -1.97 19.87 -9.68
N ASP A 57 -2.13 21.06 -9.11
CA ASP A 57 -3.06 22.06 -9.64
C ASP A 57 -2.71 22.51 -11.07
N LYS A 58 -1.42 22.63 -11.39
CA LYS A 58 -0.97 22.89 -12.76
C LYS A 58 -1.30 21.74 -13.71
N ILE A 59 -1.14 20.49 -13.25
CA ILE A 59 -1.44 19.30 -14.04
C ILE A 59 -2.94 19.18 -14.30
N LYS A 60 -3.78 19.36 -13.27
CA LYS A 60 -5.25 19.40 -13.37
C LYS A 60 -5.70 20.41 -14.42
N LYS A 61 -5.21 21.65 -14.32
CA LYS A 61 -5.52 22.72 -15.28
C LYS A 61 -5.15 22.33 -16.71
N LYS A 62 -3.93 21.84 -16.93
CA LYS A 62 -3.45 21.46 -18.27
C LYS A 62 -4.23 20.27 -18.86
N LEU A 63 -4.65 19.33 -18.01
CA LEU A 63 -5.50 18.20 -18.42
C LEU A 63 -6.85 18.70 -18.92
N ILE A 64 -7.51 19.56 -18.15
CA ILE A 64 -8.81 20.13 -18.51
C ILE A 64 -8.71 20.96 -19.79
N GLU A 65 -7.69 21.81 -19.92
CA GLU A 65 -7.45 22.60 -21.13
C GLU A 65 -7.28 21.73 -22.38
N LYS A 66 -6.61 20.58 -22.26
CA LYS A 66 -6.48 19.61 -23.35
C LYS A 66 -7.82 18.94 -23.68
N LEU A 67 -8.55 18.46 -22.69
CA LEU A 67 -9.84 17.78 -22.89
C LEU A 67 -10.91 18.71 -23.46
N CYS A 68 -10.85 20.00 -23.13
CA CYS A 68 -11.81 21.01 -23.55
C CYS A 68 -11.46 21.70 -24.88
N THR A 69 -10.73 21.01 -25.78
CA THR A 69 -10.45 21.46 -27.14
C THR A 69 -11.70 21.36 -28.03
N LEU A 70 -12.68 22.22 -27.73
CA LEU A 70 -13.99 22.30 -28.36
C LEU A 70 -14.14 23.61 -29.16
N PRO A 71 -15.18 23.76 -30.01
CA PRO A 71 -15.52 25.03 -30.64
C PRO A 71 -15.77 26.13 -29.60
N LEU A 72 -15.29 27.35 -29.90
CA LEU A 72 -14.98 28.45 -28.96
C LEU A 72 -15.97 28.67 -27.79
N ILE A 73 -17.28 28.56 -28.03
CA ILE A 73 -18.33 28.89 -27.05
C ILE A 73 -18.59 27.76 -26.03
N VAL A 74 -18.09 26.55 -26.31
CA VAL A 74 -18.20 25.38 -25.43
C VAL A 74 -16.92 25.20 -24.62
N THR A 75 -15.77 25.64 -25.15
CA THR A 75 -14.45 25.56 -24.49
C THR A 75 -14.47 26.14 -23.08
N GLN A 76 -14.94 27.37 -22.91
CA GLN A 76 -14.92 28.03 -21.59
C GLN A 76 -15.86 27.36 -20.59
N ARG A 77 -17.03 26.92 -21.05
CA ARG A 77 -17.98 26.17 -20.21
C ARG A 77 -17.40 24.80 -19.80
N CYS A 78 -16.76 24.11 -20.72
CA CYS A 78 -16.07 22.85 -20.45
C CYS A 78 -14.95 23.04 -19.44
N ILE A 79 -14.10 24.07 -19.60
CA ILE A 79 -12.98 24.32 -18.67
C ILE A 79 -13.51 24.63 -17.27
N HIS A 80 -14.54 25.47 -17.18
CA HIS A 80 -15.15 25.83 -15.90
C HIS A 80 -15.78 24.61 -15.21
N TRP A 81 -16.59 23.85 -15.94
CA TRP A 81 -17.21 22.63 -15.44
C TRP A 81 -16.16 21.60 -15.02
N GLY A 82 -15.20 21.28 -15.89
CA GLY A 82 -14.16 20.28 -15.61
C GLY A 82 -13.30 20.65 -14.42
N LYS A 83 -13.02 21.94 -14.19
CA LYS A 83 -12.33 22.39 -12.98
C LYS A 83 -13.17 22.15 -11.74
N HIS A 84 -14.45 22.53 -11.78
CA HIS A 84 -15.36 22.33 -10.64
C HIS A 84 -15.49 20.86 -10.25
N GLU A 85 -15.75 19.98 -11.22
CA GLU A 85 -15.92 18.54 -10.96
C GLU A 85 -14.63 17.92 -10.42
N LEU A 86 -13.48 18.27 -10.98
CA LEU A 86 -12.21 17.71 -10.53
C LEU A 86 -11.85 18.16 -9.11
N ASP A 87 -12.12 19.43 -8.77
CA ASP A 87 -11.92 19.95 -7.40
C ASP A 87 -12.88 19.26 -6.41
N GLN A 88 -14.14 19.03 -6.80
CA GLN A 88 -15.12 18.27 -6.00
C GLN A 88 -14.64 16.83 -5.72
N LEU A 89 -14.17 16.12 -6.77
CA LEU A 89 -13.66 14.76 -6.64
C LEU A 89 -12.44 14.69 -5.70
N VAL A 90 -11.50 15.63 -5.85
CA VAL A 90 -10.34 15.73 -4.95
C VAL A 90 -10.79 15.97 -3.51
N PHE A 91 -11.74 16.87 -3.30
CA PHE A 91 -12.26 17.15 -1.97
C PHE A 91 -12.93 15.92 -1.32
N GLN A 92 -13.72 15.16 -2.09
CA GLN A 92 -14.32 13.91 -1.61
C GLN A 92 -13.25 12.88 -1.26
N LEU A 93 -12.22 12.73 -2.10
CA LEU A 93 -11.13 11.80 -1.88
C LEU A 93 -10.30 12.15 -0.63
N LEU A 94 -10.06 13.44 -0.39
CA LEU A 94 -9.36 13.92 0.81
C LEU A 94 -10.15 13.67 2.09
N LYS A 95 -11.48 13.69 2.04
CA LYS A 95 -12.36 13.41 3.20
C LYS A 95 -12.40 11.94 3.58
N GLN A 96 -12.21 11.03 2.64
CA GLN A 96 -12.24 9.61 2.95
C GLN A 96 -10.99 9.16 3.69
N GLN A 97 -11.12 8.17 4.57
CA GLN A 97 -9.94 7.57 5.20
C GLN A 97 -9.22 6.66 4.19
N SER A 98 -7.89 6.58 4.29
CA SER A 98 -7.09 5.74 3.39
C SER A 98 -7.48 4.27 3.52
N SER A 99 -7.78 3.81 4.74
CA SER A 99 -8.32 2.46 5.01
C SER A 99 -9.64 2.19 4.27
N GLN A 100 -10.57 3.15 4.23
CA GLN A 100 -11.84 3.01 3.53
C GLN A 100 -11.66 2.91 2.01
N LEU A 101 -10.74 3.70 1.46
CA LEU A 101 -10.39 3.65 0.03
C LEU A 101 -9.75 2.32 -0.34
N CYS A 102 -8.85 1.82 0.51
CA CYS A 102 -8.19 0.53 0.30
C CYS A 102 -9.12 -0.66 0.50
N LEU A 103 -10.09 -0.55 1.41
CA LEU A 103 -11.17 -1.52 1.56
C LEU A 103 -12.07 -1.54 0.32
N TYR A 104 -12.49 -0.37 -0.17
CA TYR A 104 -13.30 -0.28 -1.40
C TYR A 104 -12.56 -0.84 -2.62
N ALA A 105 -11.26 -0.61 -2.71
CA ALA A 105 -10.40 -1.13 -3.77
C ALA A 105 -9.98 -2.60 -3.57
N SER A 106 -10.48 -3.27 -2.53
CA SER A 106 -10.19 -4.68 -2.20
C SER A 106 -8.71 -4.99 -1.89
N PHE A 107 -7.92 -3.98 -1.53
CA PHE A 107 -6.54 -4.16 -1.04
C PHE A 107 -6.49 -4.45 0.47
N CYS A 108 -7.52 -4.02 1.22
CA CYS A 108 -7.67 -4.33 2.64
C CYS A 108 -8.92 -5.17 2.84
N LEU A 109 -8.80 -6.25 3.59
CA LEU A 109 -9.95 -7.01 4.06
C LEU A 109 -10.57 -6.34 5.28
N ASN A 110 -11.89 -6.48 5.42
CA ASN A 110 -12.56 -6.06 6.64
C ASN A 110 -12.03 -6.96 7.77
N THR A 111 -11.38 -6.37 8.77
CA THR A 111 -10.62 -7.08 9.82
C THR A 111 -11.48 -7.97 10.75
N THR A 112 -12.73 -8.24 10.38
CA THR A 112 -13.60 -9.25 11.00
C THR A 112 -13.25 -10.69 10.57
N SER A 113 -12.41 -10.89 9.54
CA SER A 113 -12.17 -12.22 8.94
C SER A 113 -10.79 -12.84 9.22
N LEU A 114 -9.86 -12.13 9.87
CA LEU A 114 -8.43 -12.52 9.88
C LEU A 114 -7.77 -12.52 11.26
N ARG A 115 -8.57 -12.67 12.32
CA ARG A 115 -8.02 -13.10 13.61
C ARG A 115 -8.24 -14.61 13.68
N PRO A 116 -7.21 -15.45 13.51
CA PRO A 116 -7.26 -16.78 14.09
C PRO A 116 -7.41 -16.56 15.60
N GLU A 117 -8.55 -16.96 16.15
CA GLU A 117 -8.56 -17.44 17.54
C GLU A 117 -7.66 -18.67 17.54
N ASP A 118 -6.50 -18.57 18.20
CA ASP A 118 -5.92 -19.57 19.11
C ASP A 118 -4.56 -19.09 19.65
#